data_AF-A0A5A5TEB5-F1
#
_entry.id   AF-A0A5A5TEB5-F1
#
_cell.length_a   1.000
_cell.length_b   1.000
_cell.length_c   1.000
_cell.angle_alpha   90.00
_cell.angle_beta   90.00
_cell.angle_gamma   90.00
#
_symmetry.space_group_name_H-M   'P 1'
#
loop_
_entity.id
_entity.type
_entity.pdbx_description
1 polymer ?
#
loop_
_entity_poly.entity_id
_entity_poly.type
_entity_poly.pdbx_seq_one_letter_code
_entity_poly.pdbx_strand_id
1 'polypeptide(L)'
;MSEQENTPPADNAEVQSPEQLQAAREVAQQKIDQVIDQFAGKLPGGEQFADQAKGAASGVLNNLQNQVGHLVSNAGGILGGLLGKHSSNNPQDSPPPQ
;
A
#
# COMPACT_ATOMS: atom_id res chain seq x y z
N MET A 1 -35.16 -8.52 -19.05
CA MET A 1 -34.73 -8.08 -17.70
C MET A 1 -33.65 -9.06 -17.30
N SER A 2 -32.38 -8.66 -17.42
CA SER A 2 -31.24 -9.50 -17.05
C SER A 2 -30.71 -8.98 -15.73
N GLU A 3 -31.03 -9.71 -14.68
CA GLU A 3 -30.39 -9.60 -13.37
C GLU A 3 -28.96 -10.12 -13.53
N GLN A 4 -27.98 -9.22 -13.60
CA GLN A 4 -26.57 -9.59 -13.52
C GLN A 4 -25.89 -8.67 -12.51
N GLU A 5 -25.94 -9.16 -11.27
CA GLU A 5 -24.83 -9.16 -10.33
C GLU A 5 -24.14 -7.81 -10.10
N ASN A 6 -24.79 -7.00 -9.27
CA ASN A 6 -24.18 -5.84 -8.61
C ASN A 6 -23.23 -6.35 -7.52
N THR A 7 -22.07 -6.87 -7.92
CA THR A 7 -20.97 -7.12 -6.99
C THR A 7 -20.50 -5.76 -6.47
N PRO A 8 -20.53 -5.49 -5.15
CA PRO A 8 -19.86 -4.30 -4.63
C PRO A 8 -18.39 -4.40 -5.03
N PRO A 9 -17.76 -3.30 -5.48
CA PRO A 9 -16.33 -3.31 -5.72
C PRO A 9 -15.68 -3.75 -4.42
N ALA A 10 -14.99 -4.89 -4.47
CA ALA A 10 -14.22 -5.39 -3.35
C ALA A 10 -13.31 -4.25 -2.91
N ASP A 11 -13.53 -3.80 -1.67
CA ASP A 11 -12.81 -2.78 -0.92
C ASP A 11 -11.37 -3.26 -0.62
N ASN A 12 -10.66 -3.64 -1.68
CA ASN A 12 -9.23 -3.75 -1.68
C ASN A 12 -8.75 -2.35 -1.99
N ALA A 13 -8.51 -1.57 -0.92
CA ALA A 13 -7.60 -0.43 -0.98
C ALA A 13 -6.20 -0.98 -1.34
N GLU A 14 -6.07 -1.41 -2.59
CA GLU A 14 -4.85 -1.83 -3.20
C GLU A 14 -4.01 -0.55 -3.22
N VAL A 15 -3.02 -0.49 -2.34
CA VAL A 15 -2.09 0.63 -2.31
C VAL A 15 -1.25 0.51 -3.57
N GLN A 16 -1.78 1.06 -4.67
CA GLN A 16 -1.36 0.77 -6.03
C GLN A 16 -0.15 1.60 -6.48
N SER A 17 0.27 2.61 -5.72
CA SER A 17 1.39 3.47 -6.11
C SER A 17 2.34 3.83 -4.96
N PRO A 18 3.66 3.89 -5.21
CA PRO A 18 4.66 4.40 -4.27
C PRO A 18 4.32 5.80 -3.72
N GLU A 19 3.67 6.62 -4.54
CA GLU A 19 3.23 7.97 -4.19
C GLU A 19 2.11 7.95 -3.14
N GLN A 20 1.14 7.04 -3.25
CA GLN A 20 0.11 6.84 -2.23
C GLN A 20 0.70 6.30 -0.93
N LEU A 21 1.70 5.41 -0.98
CA LEU A 21 2.43 4.96 0.22
C LEU A 21 3.16 6.12 0.89
N GLN A 22 3.80 6.99 0.11
CA GLN A 22 4.49 8.17 0.61
C GLN A 22 3.50 9.14 1.28
N ALA A 23 2.37 9.43 0.62
CA ALA A 23 1.32 10.27 1.20
C ALA A 23 0.73 9.67 2.48
N ALA A 24 0.45 8.36 2.50
CA ALA A 24 -0.03 7.65 3.67
C ALA A 24 0.97 7.70 4.84
N ARG A 25 2.27 7.55 4.53
CA ARG A 25 3.36 7.71 5.50
C ARG A 25 3.38 9.11 6.10
N GLU A 26 3.27 10.15 5.29
CA GLU A 26 3.28 11.55 5.76
C GLU A 26 2.10 11.82 6.70
N VAL A 27 0.89 11.37 6.34
CA VAL A 27 -0.29 11.51 7.19
C VAL A 27 -0.13 10.73 8.50
N ALA A 28 0.40 9.50 8.44
CA ALA A 28 0.65 8.69 9.63
C ALA A 28 1.71 9.34 10.54
N GLN A 29 2.77 9.90 9.96
CA GLN A 29 3.81 10.61 10.68
C GLN A 29 3.24 11.83 11.41
N GLN A 30 2.44 12.66 10.74
CA GLN A 30 1.77 13.82 11.37
C GLN A 30 0.89 13.43 12.55
N LYS A 31 0.11 12.34 12.42
CA LYS A 31 -0.72 11.85 13.53
C LYS A 31 0.11 11.38 14.72
N ILE A 32 1.21 10.68 14.46
CA ILE A 32 2.11 10.21 15.52
C ILE A 32 2.77 11.40 16.22
N ASP A 33 3.26 12.38 15.46
CA ASP A 33 3.86 13.59 16.00
C ASP A 33 2.89 14.34 16.91
N GLN A 34 1.62 14.50 16.49
CA GLN A 34 0.57 15.11 17.30
C GLN A 34 0.31 14.36 18.61
N VAL A 35 0.27 13.02 18.57
CA VAL A 35 0.06 12.21 19.77
C VAL A 35 1.26 12.31 20.71
N ILE A 36 2.48 12.29 20.16
CA ILE A 36 3.72 12.46 20.95
C ILE A 36 3.71 13.82 21.63
N ASP A 37 3.41 14.90 20.91
CA ASP A 37 3.36 16.25 21.47
C ASP A 37 2.30 16.37 22.57
N GLN A 38 1.12 15.79 22.34
CA GLN A 38 0.05 15.77 23.32
C GLN A 38 0.42 14.98 24.58
N PHE A 39 1.21 13.90 24.45
CA PHE A 39 1.69 13.12 25.60
C PHE A 39 2.85 13.82 26.32
N ALA A 40 3.79 14.39 25.56
CA ALA A 40 4.93 15.12 26.08
C ALA A 40 4.48 16.33 26.91
N GLY A 41 3.49 17.08 26.45
CA GLY A 41 2.92 18.21 27.20
C GLY A 41 2.17 17.82 28.47
N LYS A 42 1.80 16.55 28.63
CA LYS A 42 1.17 16.02 29.87
C LYS A 42 2.20 15.55 30.90
N LEU A 43 3.45 15.35 30.49
CA LEU A 43 4.52 14.87 31.37
C LEU A 43 5.45 16.03 31.72
N PRO A 44 5.72 16.29 33.02
CA PRO A 44 6.71 17.28 33.41
C PRO A 44 8.08 16.91 32.82
N GLY A 45 8.62 17.78 31.97
CA GLY A 45 9.86 17.51 31.23
C GLY A 45 9.71 16.49 30.09
N GLY A 46 8.49 16.17 29.64
CA GLY A 46 8.27 15.25 28.52
C GLY A 46 8.73 15.79 27.17
N GLU A 47 8.75 17.11 26.99
CA GLU A 47 9.15 17.77 25.73
C GLU A 47 10.58 17.41 25.31
N GLN A 48 11.49 17.20 26.27
CA GLN A 48 12.87 16.81 25.97
C GLN A 48 12.99 15.42 25.30
N PHE A 49 11.96 14.59 25.44
CA PHE A 49 11.89 13.25 24.84
C PHE A 49 11.00 13.21 23.58
N ALA A 50 10.24 14.27 23.31
CA ALA A 50 9.33 14.34 22.17
C ALA A 50 10.10 14.18 20.85
N ASP A 51 11.20 14.91 20.68
CA ASP A 51 12.03 14.84 19.47
C ASP A 51 12.64 13.45 19.26
N GLN A 52 13.11 12.81 20.33
CA GLN A 52 13.63 11.45 20.27
C GLN A 52 12.53 10.45 19.89
N ALA A 53 11.34 10.59 20.45
CA ALA A 53 10.20 9.73 20.14
C ALA A 53 9.72 9.90 18.70
N LYS A 54 9.66 11.14 18.19
CA LYS A 54 9.33 11.44 16.78
C LYS A 54 10.36 10.85 15.82
N GLY A 55 11.65 10.96 16.16
CA GLY A 55 12.74 10.35 15.41
C GLY A 55 12.62 8.82 15.36
N ALA A 56 12.35 8.18 16.49
CA ALA A 56 12.15 6.73 16.56
C ALA A 56 10.93 6.28 15.75
N ALA A 57 9.79 6.98 15.88
CA ALA A 57 8.58 6.71 15.11
C ALA A 57 8.80 6.85 13.60
N SER A 58 9.51 7.89 13.18
CA SER A 58 9.86 8.12 11.77
C SER A 58 10.71 6.97 11.21
N GLY A 59 11.65 6.45 11.99
CA GLY A 59 12.45 5.28 11.62
C GLY A 59 11.62 4.01 11.45
N VAL A 60 10.65 3.78 12.34
CA VAL A 60 9.72 2.63 12.24
C VAL A 60 8.84 2.75 11.00
N LEU A 61 8.30 3.94 10.71
CA LEU A 61 7.49 4.17 9.50
C LEU A 61 8.29 3.95 8.22
N ASN A 62 9.57 4.33 8.17
CA ASN A 62 10.45 4.03 7.03
C ASN A 62 10.61 2.53 6.80
N ASN A 63 10.84 1.76 7.86
CA ASN A 63 10.99 0.31 7.77
C ASN A 63 9.69 -0.36 7.31
N LEU A 64 8.53 0.15 7.76
CA LEU A 64 7.22 -0.31 7.31
C LEU A 64 7.00 -0.01 5.82
N GLN A 65 7.29 1.21 5.37
CA GLN A 65 7.19 1.59 3.96
C GLN A 65 8.05 0.67 3.08
N ASN A 66 9.29 0.41 3.49
CA ASN A 66 10.19 -0.49 2.76
C ASN A 66 9.65 -1.92 2.69
N GLN A 67 9.16 -2.47 3.81
CA GLN A 67 8.57 -3.81 3.84
C GLN A 67 7.34 -3.91 2.95
N VAL A 68 6.46 -2.90 2.97
CA VAL A 68 5.28 -2.86 2.10
C VAL A 68 5.69 -2.75 0.63
N GLY A 69 6.68 -1.91 0.30
CA GLY A 69 7.22 -1.82 -1.06
C GLY A 69 7.77 -3.15 -1.58
N HIS A 70 8.48 -3.90 -0.73
CA HIS A 70 8.96 -5.25 -1.04
C HIS A 70 7.83 -6.27 -1.18
N LEU A 71 6.81 -6.20 -0.33
CA LEU A 71 5.67 -7.10 -0.36
C LEU A 71 4.80 -6.88 -1.60
N VAL A 72 4.53 -5.62 -1.96
CA VAL A 72 3.80 -5.24 -3.19
C VAL A 72 4.59 -5.67 -4.43
N SER A 73 5.90 -5.46 -4.45
CA SER A 73 6.75 -5.90 -5.57
C SER A 73 6.75 -7.43 -5.74
N ASN A 74 6.76 -8.19 -4.64
CA ASN A 74 6.71 -9.66 -4.70
C ASN A 74 5.30 -10.21 -4.98
N ALA A 75 4.25 -9.59 -4.46
CA ALA A 75 2.86 -10.01 -4.66
C ALA A 75 2.35 -9.66 -6.07
N GLY A 76 2.75 -8.50 -6.61
CA GLY A 76 2.42 -8.09 -7.98
C GLY A 76 2.98 -9.02 -9.06
N GLY A 77 4.13 -9.67 -8.81
CA GLY A 77 4.71 -10.65 -9.72
C GLY A 77 3.97 -12.00 -9.77
N ILE A 78 3.34 -12.42 -8.68
CA ILE A 78 2.67 -13.73 -8.60
C ILE A 78 1.18 -13.62 -8.97
N LEU A 79 0.51 -12.52 -8.59
CA LEU A 79 -0.90 -12.30 -8.93
C LEU A 79 -1.08 -11.80 -10.38
N GLY A 80 -0.17 -10.95 -10.88
CA GLY A 80 -0.15 -10.53 -12.29
C GLY A 80 0.17 -11.67 -13.25
N GLY A 81 0.97 -12.65 -12.81
CA GLY A 81 1.34 -13.83 -13.61
C GLY A 81 0.23 -14.88 -13.73
N LEU A 82 -0.69 -14.97 -12.77
CA LEU A 82 -1.79 -15.95 -12.78
C LEU A 82 -3.03 -15.39 -13.50
N LEU A 83 -3.30 -14.09 -13.39
CA LEU A 83 -4.42 -13.44 -14.07
C LEU A 83 -4.09 -13.07 -15.54
N GLY A 84 -2.80 -12.87 -15.89
CA GLY A 84 -2.36 -12.59 -17.26
C GLY A 84 -2.16 -13.84 -18.14
N LYS A 85 -2.13 -15.04 -17.58
CA LYS A 85 -1.79 -16.28 -18.31
C LYS A 85 -3.00 -17.10 -18.79
N HIS A 86 -4.22 -16.57 -18.66
CA HIS A 86 -5.44 -17.15 -19.25
C HIS A 86 -6.00 -16.37 -20.45
N SER A 87 -5.24 -15.44 -21.05
CA SER A 87 -5.56 -14.82 -22.35
C SER A 87 -4.74 -15.39 -23.52
N SER A 88 -4.34 -16.66 -23.45
CA SER A 88 -3.76 -17.39 -24.60
C SER A 88 -4.77 -18.34 -25.28
N ASN A 89 -6.06 -18.00 -25.23
CA ASN A 89 -7.09 -18.73 -25.98
C ASN A 89 -7.49 -17.97 -27.26
N ASN A 90 -6.91 -18.46 -28.37
CA ASN A 90 -7.40 -18.46 -29.77
C ASN A 90 -7.36 -17.17 -30.61
N PRO A 91 -7.37 -17.24 -31.97
CA PRO A 91 -7.15 -18.39 -32.88
C PRO A 91 -6.19 -18.04 -34.05
N GLN A 92 -5.15 -18.84 -34.30
CA GLN A 92 -4.42 -18.80 -35.57
C GLN A 92 -5.04 -19.82 -36.54
N ASP A 93 -6.29 -19.56 -36.94
CA ASP A 93 -6.86 -20.06 -38.20
C ASP A 93 -6.17 -19.29 -39.34
N SER A 94 -5.11 -19.88 -39.89
CA SER A 94 -4.59 -19.49 -41.20
C SER A 94 -4.63 -20.74 -42.07
N PRO A 95 -5.57 -20.87 -43.02
CA PRO A 95 -5.47 -21.97 -43.99
C PRO A 95 -4.21 -21.76 -44.85
N PRO A 96 -3.50 -22.84 -45.24
CA PRO A 96 -2.36 -22.72 -46.13
C PRO A 96 -2.82 -22.28 -47.54
N PRO A 97 -2.10 -21.37 -48.22
CA PRO A 97 -2.33 -21.13 -49.65
C PRO A 97 -1.97 -22.39 -50.45
N GLN A 98 -2.82 -22.74 -51.43
CA GLN A 98 -2.59 -23.81 -52.42
C GLN A 98 -1.49 -23.42 -53.40
#